data_AF-H2Z0A4-F1
#
_entry.id   AF-H2Z0A4-F1
#
_cell.length_a   1.000
_cell.length_b   1.000
_cell.length_c   1.000
_cell.angle_alpha   90.00
_cell.angle_beta   90.00
_cell.angle_gamma   90.00
#
_symmetry.space_group_name_H-M   'P 1'
#
loop_
_entity.id
_entity.type
_entity.pdbx_description
1 polymer ?
#
loop_
_entity_poly.entity_id
_entity_poly.type
_entity_poly.pdbx_seq_one_letter_code
_entity_poly.pdbx_strand_id
1 'polypeptide(L)'
;SNCLDGSACFTTLTGSVPRRLENRSVVVAKESFSANDFACLSFSKGDRLHLLDQENKYWWYVHDGQNIGYIPSSCVFALSDYCQCADE
;
A
#
# COMPACT_ATOMS: atom_id res chain seq x y z
N SER A 1 10.30 -47.09 11.86
CA SER A 1 11.13 -45.91 12.15
C SER A 1 11.61 -45.33 10.84
N ASN A 2 11.40 -44.07 10.47
CA ASN A 2 10.57 -43.03 11.06
C ASN A 2 9.97 -42.22 9.89
N CYS A 3 8.66 -42.00 9.85
CA CYS A 3 8.03 -41.25 8.76
C CYS A 3 8.25 -39.75 9.01
N LEU A 4 8.83 -39.04 8.03
CA LEU A 4 8.91 -37.57 8.00
C LEU A 4 8.46 -37.02 6.64
N ASP A 5 7.37 -37.59 6.12
CA ASP A 5 6.51 -36.88 5.17
C ASP A 5 5.58 -35.97 5.98
N GLY A 6 5.94 -34.69 6.07
CA GLY A 6 5.31 -33.70 6.95
C GLY A 6 4.16 -32.95 6.28
N SER A 7 3.17 -33.65 5.73
CA SER A 7 2.04 -33.01 5.05
C SER A 7 0.96 -32.52 6.03
N ALA A 8 0.75 -31.20 6.05
CA ALA A 8 -0.44 -30.45 6.47
C ALA A 8 -1.24 -30.87 7.74
N CYS A 9 -1.06 -30.11 8.83
CA CYS A 9 -2.04 -30.00 9.93
C CYS A 9 -2.83 -28.69 9.80
N PHE A 10 -4.15 -28.71 9.91
CA PHE A 10 -4.99 -27.59 9.44
C PHE A 10 -6.14 -27.22 10.40
N THR A 11 -6.53 -25.93 10.36
CA THR A 11 -7.67 -25.27 11.06
C THR A 11 -7.67 -25.25 12.61
N THR A 12 -8.27 -24.26 13.30
CA THR A 12 -8.58 -22.83 13.02
C THR A 12 -9.05 -22.14 14.33
N LEU A 13 -9.67 -20.96 14.25
CA LEU A 13 -10.39 -20.22 15.31
C LEU A 13 -9.58 -19.43 16.36
N THR A 14 -8.73 -18.51 15.92
CA THR A 14 -8.85 -17.11 16.41
C THR A 14 -8.20 -16.16 15.40
N GLY A 15 -8.98 -15.16 14.96
CA GLY A 15 -8.50 -14.06 14.12
C GLY A 15 -8.01 -14.46 12.72
N SER A 16 -8.88 -14.30 11.71
CA SER A 16 -8.40 -14.07 10.35
C SER A 16 -7.60 -12.78 10.33
N VAL A 17 -6.26 -12.87 10.42
CA VAL A 17 -5.39 -11.94 9.71
C VAL A 17 -5.27 -12.47 8.28
N PRO A 18 -6.09 -11.98 7.31
CA PRO A 18 -5.89 -12.34 5.91
C PRO A 18 -4.50 -11.87 5.45
N ARG A 19 -4.09 -12.30 4.26
CA ARG A 19 -2.86 -11.88 3.55
C ARG A 19 -2.81 -10.35 3.32
N ARG A 20 -2.58 -9.55 4.37
CA ARG A 20 -2.87 -8.11 4.39
C ARG A 20 -1.80 -7.26 5.09
N LEU A 21 -0.57 -7.76 5.16
CA LEU A 21 0.59 -7.01 5.67
C LEU A 21 1.65 -6.71 4.60
N GLU A 22 1.50 -7.22 3.37
CA GLU A 22 2.49 -7.03 2.30
C GLU A 22 1.91 -6.52 0.98
N ASN A 23 0.68 -5.98 0.99
CA ASN A 23 0.29 -4.99 -0.01
C ASN A 23 0.89 -3.64 0.38
N ARG A 24 2.22 -3.51 0.22
CA ARG A 24 2.87 -2.20 0.10
C ARG A 24 2.44 -1.57 -1.21
N SER A 25 1.22 -1.06 -1.24
CA SER A 25 0.70 -0.27 -2.35
C SER A 25 1.47 1.05 -2.40
N VAL A 26 2.62 1.05 -3.06
CA VAL A 26 3.34 2.28 -3.34
C VAL A 26 2.56 3.05 -4.40
N VAL A 27 2.29 4.32 -4.13
CA VAL A 27 1.66 5.23 -5.08
C VAL A 27 2.67 6.26 -5.52
N VAL A 28 2.59 6.71 -6.77
CA VAL A 28 3.47 7.73 -7.33
C VAL A 28 2.70 9.00 -7.61
N ALA A 29 3.29 10.12 -7.22
CA ALA A 29 2.77 11.45 -7.50
C ALA A 29 2.72 11.73 -9.01
N LYS A 30 1.50 11.87 -9.54
CA LYS A 30 1.23 12.29 -10.93
C LYS A 30 1.61 13.76 -11.15
N GLU A 31 1.51 14.57 -10.11
CA GLU A 31 1.68 16.01 -10.06
C GLU A 31 2.22 16.44 -8.69
N SER A 32 2.73 17.66 -8.58
CA SER A 32 3.15 18.24 -7.30
C SER A 32 1.94 18.82 -6.57
N PHE A 33 1.75 18.44 -5.31
CA PHE A 33 0.64 18.90 -4.47
C PHE A 33 1.19 19.58 -3.22
N SER A 34 0.76 20.82 -2.98
CA SER A 34 1.13 21.60 -1.80
C SER A 34 -0.05 21.64 -0.83
N ALA A 35 0.01 20.83 0.21
CA ALA A 35 -0.92 20.90 1.33
C ALA A 35 -0.80 22.24 2.09
N ASN A 36 -1.93 22.86 2.39
CA ASN A 36 -2.00 24.01 3.32
C ASN A 36 -2.37 23.58 4.74
N ASP A 37 -3.01 22.41 4.89
CA ASP A 37 -3.46 21.85 6.15
C ASP A 37 -2.48 20.80 6.69
N PHE A 38 -2.26 20.80 8.01
CA PHE A 38 -1.43 19.82 8.72
C PHE A 38 -1.94 18.37 8.62
N ALA A 39 -3.20 18.17 8.21
CA ALA A 39 -3.76 16.85 7.93
C ALA A 39 -3.38 16.32 6.54
N CYS A 40 -2.93 17.20 5.63
CA CYS A 40 -2.64 16.87 4.24
C CYS A 40 -1.13 16.80 4.00
N LEU A 41 -0.67 15.89 3.14
CA LEU A 41 0.75 15.73 2.84
C LEU A 41 1.16 16.55 1.61
N SER A 42 2.23 17.32 1.69
CA SER A 42 2.84 18.01 0.53
C SER A 42 3.88 17.13 -0.16
N PHE A 43 3.82 16.98 -1.48
CA PHE A 43 4.72 16.12 -2.26
C PHE A 43 4.99 16.66 -3.68
N SER A 44 6.09 16.21 -4.29
CA SER A 44 6.48 16.59 -5.66
C SER A 44 6.04 15.56 -6.71
N LYS A 45 5.89 15.98 -7.97
CA LYS A 45 5.62 15.06 -9.09
C LYS A 45 6.74 14.02 -9.21
N GLY A 46 6.37 12.74 -9.32
CA GLY A 46 7.29 11.61 -9.43
C GLY A 46 7.74 11.02 -8.09
N ASP A 47 7.34 11.62 -6.96
CA ASP A 47 7.64 11.09 -5.63
C ASP A 47 6.89 9.76 -5.35
N ARG A 48 7.47 8.91 -4.48
CA ARG A 48 6.99 7.56 -4.16
C ARG A 48 6.47 7.54 -2.73
N LEU A 49 5.16 7.57 -2.59
CA LEU A 49 4.47 7.62 -1.31
C LEU A 49 3.99 6.21 -0.95
N HIS A 50 4.16 5.81 0.32
CA HIS A 50 3.64 4.54 0.81
C HIS A 50 2.18 4.70 1.22
N LEU A 51 1.27 3.96 0.60
CA LEU A 51 -0.14 3.93 1.00
C LEU A 51 -0.27 3.20 2.34
N LEU A 52 -0.73 3.94 3.35
CA LEU A 52 -1.04 3.42 4.68
C LEU A 52 -2.51 3.00 4.75
N ASP A 53 -3.41 3.85 4.23
CA ASP A 53 -4.83 3.55 4.14
C ASP A 53 -5.47 4.12 2.86
N GLN A 54 -6.45 3.39 2.34
CA GLN A 54 -7.24 3.75 1.14
C GLN A 54 -8.73 3.38 1.31
N GLU A 55 -9.23 3.35 2.55
CA GLU A 55 -10.65 3.07 2.82
C GLU A 55 -11.56 4.09 2.11
N ASN A 56 -11.11 5.34 2.04
CA ASN A 56 -11.78 6.40 1.28
C ASN A 56 -11.24 6.46 -0.16
N LYS A 57 -12.13 6.47 -1.15
CA LYS A 57 -11.77 6.47 -2.58
C LYS A 57 -11.16 7.80 -3.06
N TYR A 58 -11.46 8.89 -2.37
CA TYR A 58 -11.04 10.24 -2.74
C TYR A 58 -9.79 10.72 -1.99
N TRP A 59 -9.63 10.26 -0.75
CA TRP A 59 -8.59 10.70 0.17
C TRP A 59 -7.80 9.50 0.67
N TRP A 60 -6.54 9.42 0.28
CA TRP A 60 -5.64 8.32 0.64
C TRP A 60 -4.67 8.78 1.71
N TYR A 61 -4.45 7.95 2.73
CA TYR A 61 -3.50 8.24 3.78
C TYR A 61 -2.14 7.64 3.40
N VAL A 62 -1.12 8.48 3.28
CA VAL A 62 0.19 8.08 2.74
C VAL A 62 1.36 8.64 3.56
N HIS A 63 2.55 8.10 3.30
CA HIS A 63 3.82 8.44 3.95
C HIS A 63 4.93 8.64 2.91
N ASP A 64 5.57 9.81 2.86
CA ASP A 64 6.72 10.07 1.95
C ASP A 64 8.04 9.42 2.42
N GLY A 65 8.08 8.97 3.66
CA GLY A 65 9.30 8.59 4.39
C GLY A 65 9.56 9.51 5.59
N GLN A 66 9.29 10.80 5.46
CA GLN A 66 9.43 11.80 6.53
C GLN A 66 8.11 12.13 7.24
N ASN A 67 7.04 12.41 6.50
CA ASN A 67 5.76 12.88 7.02
C ASN A 67 4.60 12.00 6.55
N ILE A 68 3.50 12.04 7.30
CA ILE A 68 2.27 11.29 7.00
C ILE A 68 1.10 12.25 6.85
N GLY A 69 0.19 11.97 5.92
CA GLY A 69 -0.97 12.83 5.70
C GLY A 69 -1.91 12.29 4.63
N TYR A 70 -3.08 12.94 4.54
CA TYR A 70 -4.05 12.68 3.51
C TYR A 70 -3.66 13.35 2.19
N ILE A 71 -3.91 12.67 1.09
CA ILE A 71 -3.71 13.18 -0.26
C ILE A 71 -4.94 12.88 -1.13
N PRO A 72 -5.25 13.72 -2.12
CA PRO A 72 -6.27 13.39 -3.11
C PRO A 72 -5.76 12.26 -4.02
N SER A 73 -6.53 11.18 -4.15
CA SER A 73 -6.19 10.03 -5.01
C SER A 73 -5.99 10.44 -6.48
N SER A 74 -6.66 11.50 -6.95
CA SER A 74 -6.51 12.09 -8.28
C SER A 74 -5.10 12.60 -8.64
N CYS A 75 -4.28 12.91 -7.62
CA CYS A 75 -2.92 13.44 -7.79
C CYS A 75 -1.85 12.34 -7.71
N VAL A 76 -2.24 11.07 -7.54
CA VAL A 76 -1.34 9.91 -7.51
C VAL A 76 -1.84 8.78 -8.43
N PHE A 77 -0.99 7.79 -8.69
CA PHE A 77 -1.38 6.52 -9.30
C PHE A 77 -0.77 5.36 -8.50
N ALA A 78 -1.52 4.27 -8.34
CA ALA A 78 -1.01 3.08 -7.67
C ALA A 78 -0.05 2.30 -8.58
N LEU A 79 1.12 1.92 -8.07
CA LEU A 79 2.04 1.05 -8.82
C LEU A 79 1.55 -0.41 -8.88
N SER A 80 0.48 -0.76 -8.15
CA SER A 80 -0.13 -2.09 -8.20
C SER A 80 -0.73 -2.43 -9.57
N ASP A 81 -1.08 -1.44 -10.40
CA ASP A 81 -1.53 -1.63 -11.79
C ASP A 81 -0.38 -1.98 -12.76
N TYR A 82 0.89 -1.93 -12.34
CA TYR A 82 2.04 -2.22 -13.22
C TYR A 82 2.45 -3.70 -13.28
N CYS A 83 1.70 -4.60 -12.64
CA CYS A 83 1.94 -6.04 -12.70
C CYS A 83 1.24 -6.71 -13.90
N GLN A 84 1.76 -6.51 -15.11
CA GLN A 84 1.53 -7.45 -16.19
C GLN A 84 2.80 -7.61 -17.06
N CYS A 85 3.22 -8.86 -17.23
CA CYS A 85 4.42 -9.32 -17.96
C CYS A 85 5.77 -9.01 -17.28
N ALA A 86 6.11 -9.81 -16.27
CA ALA A 86 7.48 -9.99 -15.77
C ALA A 86 7.74 -11.48 -15.45
N ASP A 87 7.43 -12.33 -16.42
CA ASP A 87 7.88 -13.72 -16.55
C ASP A 87 7.95 -13.96 -18.07
N GLU A 88 9.18 -14.06 -18.61
CA GLU A 88 9.52 -14.17 -20.04
C GLU A 88 10.38 -15.43 -20.25
#